data_AF-A0A1W2BY96-F1
#
_entry.id   AF-A0A1W2BY96-F1
#
_cell.length_a   1.000
_cell.length_b   1.000
_cell.length_c   1.000
_cell.angle_alpha   90.00
_cell.angle_beta   90.00
_cell.angle_gamma   90.00
#
_symmetry.space_group_name_H-M   'P 1'
#
loop_
_entity.id
_entity.type
_entity.pdbx_description
1 polymer ?
#
loop_
_entity_poly.entity_id
_entity_poly.type
_entity_poly.pdbx_seq_one_letter_code
_entity_poly.pdbx_strand_id
1 'polypeptide(L)'
;MTELITNTLDKDKSPQEVKEYLRIKHNIVIGRDLEEDIDCMCNFADVIEERGIIKGRAEGLEQGAQQNKLDNALRLIANGKLSLEDIASCTDLPLEKVQELAAGKSA
;
A
#
# COMPACT_ATOMS: atom_id res chain seq x y z
N MET A 1 -18.90 11.70 27.53
CA MET A 1 -17.99 12.18 26.46
C MET A 1 -17.54 11.04 25.56
N THR A 2 -17.07 9.91 26.11
CA THR A 2 -16.67 8.72 25.33
C THR A 2 -17.77 8.19 24.41
N GLU A 3 -19.00 8.08 24.91
CA GLU A 3 -20.13 7.55 24.14
C GLU A 3 -20.50 8.39 22.91
N LEU A 4 -20.37 9.73 22.99
CA LEU A 4 -20.63 10.64 21.87
C LEU A 4 -19.62 10.38 20.75
N ILE A 5 -18.32 10.37 21.09
CA ILE A 5 -17.24 10.14 20.11
C ILE A 5 -17.37 8.76 19.48
N THR A 6 -17.61 7.71 20.28
CA THR A 6 -17.77 6.34 19.78
C THR A 6 -18.93 6.22 18.80
N ASN A 7 -20.08 6.85 19.08
CA ASN A 7 -21.24 6.76 18.19
C ASN A 7 -21.14 7.64 16.94
N THR A 8 -20.34 8.70 16.97
CA THR A 8 -20.16 9.64 15.85
C THR A 8 -19.07 9.19 14.87
N LEU A 9 -18.06 8.48 15.35
CA LEU A 9 -16.96 7.93 14.53
C LEU A 9 -17.11 6.42 14.28
N ASP A 10 -18.32 5.90 14.48
CA ASP A 10 -18.62 4.49 14.26
C ASP A 10 -18.60 4.20 12.76
N LYS A 11 -17.65 3.36 12.34
CA LYS A 11 -17.49 2.95 10.93
C LYS A 11 -18.69 2.18 10.40
N ASP A 12 -19.47 1.56 11.28
CA ASP A 12 -20.62 0.73 10.90
C ASP A 12 -21.90 1.57 10.75
N LYS A 13 -21.82 2.89 11.01
CA LYS A 13 -22.94 3.82 10.85
C LYS A 13 -22.79 4.67 9.60
N SER A 14 -23.90 4.79 8.89
CA SER A 14 -24.03 5.74 7.79
C SER A 14 -23.94 7.19 8.29
N PRO A 15 -23.55 8.14 7.41
CA PRO A 15 -23.59 9.56 7.72
C PRO A 15 -24.97 10.02 8.24
N GLN A 16 -26.05 9.44 7.70
CA GLN A 16 -27.42 9.74 8.12
C GLN A 16 -27.68 9.33 9.58
N GLU A 17 -27.23 8.15 9.99
CA GLU A 17 -27.39 7.66 11.37
C GLU A 17 -26.58 8.50 12.37
N VAL A 18 -25.39 8.94 11.98
CA VAL A 18 -24.56 9.85 12.79
C VAL A 18 -25.24 11.22 12.93
N LYS A 19 -25.75 11.78 11.83
CA LYS A 19 -26.49 13.06 11.83
C LYS A 19 -27.73 12.97 12.72
N GLU A 20 -28.46 11.87 12.66
CA GLU A 20 -29.67 11.65 13.47
C GLU A 20 -29.33 11.48 14.95
N TYR A 21 -28.27 10.75 15.29
CA TYR A 21 -27.78 10.62 16.66
C TYR A 21 -27.41 11.99 17.27
N LEU A 22 -26.67 12.81 16.52
CA LEU A 22 -26.26 14.15 16.96
C LEU A 22 -27.44 15.10 17.14
N ARG A 23 -28.40 15.09 16.19
CA ARG A 23 -29.60 15.93 16.24
C ARG A 23 -30.57 15.52 17.34
N ILE A 24 -30.88 14.22 17.46
CA ILE A 24 -31.94 13.74 18.36
C ILE A 24 -31.42 13.50 19.78
N LYS A 25 -30.27 12.81 19.93
CA LYS A 25 -29.77 12.43 21.26
C LYS A 25 -28.99 13.52 21.96
N HIS A 26 -28.35 14.42 21.20
CA HIS A 26 -27.49 15.48 21.74
C HIS A 26 -27.99 16.89 21.42
N ASN A 27 -29.10 17.01 20.67
CA ASN A 27 -29.72 18.30 20.31
C ASN A 27 -28.74 19.28 19.63
N ILE A 28 -27.80 18.72 18.85
CA ILE A 28 -26.78 19.49 18.12
C ILE A 28 -27.39 19.94 16.79
N VAL A 29 -27.34 21.26 16.54
CA VAL A 29 -27.72 21.83 15.26
C VAL A 29 -26.60 21.60 14.26
N ILE A 30 -26.87 20.78 13.24
CA ILE A 30 -25.92 20.48 12.17
C ILE A 30 -26.12 21.50 11.04
N GLY A 31 -25.17 22.42 10.87
CA GLY A 31 -25.09 23.31 9.72
C GLY A 31 -24.48 22.62 8.51
N ARG A 32 -24.51 23.27 7.33
CA ARG A 32 -24.00 22.71 6.07
C ARG A 32 -22.56 22.22 6.15
N ASP A 33 -21.66 23.04 6.69
CA ASP A 33 -20.23 22.69 6.76
C ASP A 33 -19.99 21.41 7.60
N LEU A 34 -20.65 21.30 8.76
CA LEU A 34 -20.57 20.10 9.59
C LEU A 34 -21.25 18.89 8.93
N GLU A 35 -22.27 19.12 8.10
CA GLU A 35 -22.93 18.08 7.35
C GLU A 35 -22.00 17.46 6.29
N GLU A 36 -21.27 18.31 5.56
CA GLU A 36 -20.24 17.92 4.61
C GLU A 36 -19.07 17.21 5.29
N ASP A 37 -18.64 17.69 6.46
CA ASP A 37 -17.59 17.04 7.26
C ASP A 37 -18.00 15.63 7.69
N ILE A 38 -19.23 15.43 8.17
CA ILE A 38 -19.73 14.09 8.56
C ILE A 38 -19.79 13.16 7.35
N ASP A 39 -20.29 13.66 6.20
CA ASP A 39 -20.37 12.86 4.97
C ASP A 39 -18.98 12.45 4.45
N CYS A 40 -17.98 13.32 4.61
CA CYS A 40 -16.60 13.02 4.24
C CYS A 40 -15.94 12.05 5.24
N MET A 41 -16.13 12.26 6.54
CA MET A 41 -15.48 11.48 7.59
C MET A 41 -15.97 10.02 7.66
N CYS A 42 -17.27 9.78 7.43
CA CYS A 42 -17.83 8.43 7.47
C CYS A 42 -17.21 7.47 6.43
N ASN A 43 -16.64 8.00 5.34
CA ASN A 43 -15.94 7.21 4.32
C ASN A 43 -14.41 7.37 4.38
N PHE A 44 -13.89 8.12 5.35
CA PHE A 44 -12.48 8.45 5.42
C PHE A 44 -11.61 7.21 5.67
N ALA A 45 -12.07 6.30 6.54
CA ALA A 45 -11.37 5.05 6.82
C ALA A 45 -11.22 4.18 5.56
N ASP A 46 -12.31 4.00 4.80
CA ASP A 46 -12.31 3.24 3.55
C ASP A 46 -11.37 3.85 2.51
N VAL A 47 -11.37 5.19 2.39
CA VAL A 47 -10.47 5.91 1.48
C VAL A 47 -9.00 5.70 1.88
N ILE A 48 -8.69 5.71 3.17
CA ILE A 48 -7.32 5.45 3.64
C ILE A 48 -6.92 4.00 3.39
N GLU A 49 -7.80 3.04 3.67
CA GLU A 49 -7.58 1.62 3.41
C GLU A 49 -7.35 1.35 1.92
N GLU A 50 -8.22 1.86 1.04
CA GLU A 50 -8.10 1.70 -0.41
C GLU A 50 -6.79 2.28 -0.93
N ARG A 51 -6.43 3.50 -0.50
CA ARG A 51 -5.13 4.12 -0.85
C ARG A 51 -3.96 3.28 -0.35
N GLY A 52 -4.05 2.73 0.84
CA GLY A 52 -3.06 1.82 1.42
C GLY A 52 -2.87 0.57 0.58
N ILE A 53 -3.97 -0.07 0.17
CA ILE A 53 -3.97 -1.27 -0.69
C ILE A 53 -3.36 -0.97 -2.05
N ILE A 54 -3.76 0.13 -2.70
CA ILE A 54 -3.23 0.53 -4.01
C ILE A 54 -1.72 0.75 -3.94
N LYS A 55 -1.27 1.52 -2.95
CA LYS A 55 0.14 1.82 -2.76
C LYS A 55 0.95 0.55 -2.44
N GLY A 56 0.47 -0.25 -1.50
CA GLY A 56 1.15 -1.49 -1.09
C GLY A 56 1.24 -2.52 -2.23
N ARG A 57 0.20 -2.64 -3.07
CA ARG A 57 0.24 -3.50 -4.26
C ARG A 57 1.28 -3.01 -5.27
N ALA A 58 1.34 -1.70 -5.53
CA ALA A 58 2.30 -1.13 -6.46
C ALA A 58 3.75 -1.35 -5.98
N GLU A 59 4.04 -1.02 -4.72
CA GLU A 59 5.35 -1.23 -4.11
C GLU A 59 5.74 -2.72 -4.08
N GLY A 60 4.81 -3.61 -3.74
CA GLY A 60 5.05 -5.04 -3.72
C GLY A 60 5.35 -5.63 -5.09
N LEU A 61 4.68 -5.15 -6.15
CA LEU A 61 4.97 -5.57 -7.52
C LEU A 61 6.36 -5.12 -7.97
N GLU A 62 6.75 -3.89 -7.67
CA GLU A 62 8.06 -3.35 -8.01
C GLU A 62 9.19 -4.09 -7.27
N GLN A 63 9.05 -4.28 -5.96
CA GLN A 63 10.00 -5.03 -5.14
C GLN A 63 10.11 -6.49 -5.60
N GLY A 64 8.98 -7.14 -5.89
CA GLY A 64 8.95 -8.51 -6.39
C GLY A 64 9.62 -8.65 -7.75
N ALA A 65 9.37 -7.72 -8.67
CA ALA A 65 10.04 -7.70 -9.97
C ALA A 65 11.57 -7.54 -9.81
N GLN A 66 12.01 -6.62 -8.96
CA GLN A 66 13.43 -6.40 -8.71
C GLN A 66 14.10 -7.61 -8.06
N GLN A 67 13.47 -8.22 -7.06
CA GLN A 67 13.98 -9.43 -6.42
C GLN A 67 14.07 -10.60 -7.41
N ASN A 68 13.05 -10.77 -8.27
CA ASN A 68 13.05 -11.83 -9.27
C ASN A 68 14.20 -11.68 -10.28
N LYS A 69 14.53 -10.44 -10.70
CA LYS A 69 15.70 -10.19 -11.56
C LYS A 69 16.99 -10.66 -10.89
N LEU A 70 17.20 -10.31 -9.62
CA LEU A 70 18.38 -10.70 -8.84
C LEU A 70 18.46 -12.23 -8.65
N ASP A 71 17.36 -12.86 -8.25
CA ASP A 71 17.30 -14.30 -8.02
C ASP A 71 17.57 -15.09 -9.31
N ASN A 72 17.02 -14.62 -10.44
CA ASN A 72 17.28 -15.24 -11.74
C ASN A 72 18.74 -15.06 -12.17
N ALA A 73 19.32 -13.87 -12.00
CA ALA A 73 20.75 -13.67 -12.27
C ALA A 73 21.61 -14.62 -11.44
N LEU A 74 21.34 -14.75 -10.14
CA LEU A 74 22.05 -15.68 -9.27
C LEU A 74 21.92 -17.14 -9.73
N ARG A 75 20.73 -17.57 -10.17
CA ARG A 75 20.50 -18.92 -10.71
C ARG A 75 21.26 -19.15 -12.02
N LEU A 76 21.26 -18.18 -12.93
CA LEU A 76 21.98 -18.27 -14.20
C LEU A 76 23.51 -18.30 -13.99
N ILE A 77 24.02 -17.47 -13.08
CA ILE A 77 25.43 -17.51 -12.65
C ILE A 77 25.77 -18.89 -12.07
N ALA A 78 24.88 -19.47 -11.24
CA ALA A 78 25.09 -20.81 -10.68
C ALA A 78 25.19 -21.92 -11.74
N ASN A 79 24.42 -21.77 -12.82
CA ASN A 79 24.36 -22.74 -13.91
C ASN A 79 25.66 -22.71 -14.75
N GLY A 80 26.36 -21.57 -14.80
CA GLY A 80 27.69 -21.45 -15.43
C GLY A 80 27.71 -21.60 -16.96
N LYS A 81 26.54 -21.59 -17.62
CA LYS A 81 26.40 -21.82 -19.06
C LYS A 81 26.37 -20.54 -19.91
N LEU A 82 26.15 -19.39 -19.28
CA LEU A 82 25.98 -18.09 -19.94
C LEU A 82 27.11 -17.16 -19.52
N SER A 83 27.49 -16.23 -20.41
CA SER A 83 28.40 -15.14 -20.08
C SER A 83 27.72 -14.15 -19.12
N LEU A 84 28.51 -13.32 -18.42
CA LEU A 84 27.94 -12.30 -17.52
C LEU A 84 27.16 -11.24 -18.32
N GLU A 85 27.58 -10.98 -19.56
CA GLU A 85 26.93 -10.11 -20.53
C GLU A 85 25.55 -10.65 -20.94
N ASP A 86 25.46 -11.94 -21.27
CA ASP A 86 24.18 -12.59 -21.59
C ASP A 86 23.23 -12.56 -20.38
N ILE A 87 23.75 -12.80 -19.17
CA ILE A 87 22.95 -12.77 -17.94
C ILE A 87 22.42 -11.36 -17.68
N ALA A 88 23.25 -10.33 -17.82
CA ALA A 88 22.82 -8.94 -17.71
C ALA A 88 21.71 -8.60 -18.71
N SER A 89 21.86 -9.05 -19.96
CA SER A 89 20.85 -8.84 -21.00
C SER A 89 19.54 -9.58 -20.72
N CYS A 90 19.57 -10.83 -20.23
CA CYS A 90 18.36 -11.62 -19.99
C CYS A 90 17.62 -11.28 -18.69
N THR A 91 18.30 -10.62 -17.74
CA THR A 91 17.73 -10.27 -16.43
C THR A 91 17.41 -8.79 -16.28
N ASP A 92 17.66 -7.99 -17.32
CA ASP A 92 17.54 -6.53 -17.31
C ASP A 92 18.29 -5.90 -16.11
N LEU A 93 19.48 -6.41 -15.83
CA LEU A 93 20.39 -5.90 -14.80
C LEU A 93 21.62 -5.25 -15.45
N PRO A 94 22.18 -4.20 -14.85
CA PRO A 94 23.49 -3.69 -15.26
C PRO A 94 24.56 -4.76 -15.16
N LEU A 95 25.49 -4.78 -16.12
CA LEU A 95 26.61 -5.74 -16.13
C LEU A 95 27.43 -5.68 -14.84
N GLU A 96 27.70 -4.47 -14.33
CA GLU A 96 28.38 -4.24 -13.05
C GLU A 96 27.67 -4.99 -11.91
N LYS A 97 26.33 -4.95 -11.88
CA LYS A 97 25.55 -5.65 -10.84
C LYS A 97 25.68 -7.17 -10.95
N VAL A 98 25.70 -7.70 -12.16
CA VAL A 98 25.89 -9.14 -12.39
C VAL A 98 27.30 -9.58 -11.99
N GLN A 99 28.31 -8.75 -12.25
CA GLN A 99 29.70 -8.98 -11.81
C GLN A 99 29.82 -9.00 -10.29
N GLU A 100 29.18 -8.06 -9.58
CA GLU A 100 29.10 -8.06 -8.11
C GLU A 100 28.48 -9.36 -7.57
N LEU A 101 27.36 -9.80 -8.15
CA LEU A 101 26.68 -11.04 -7.74
C LEU A 101 27.53 -12.29 -7.98
N ALA A 102 28.32 -12.31 -9.06
CA ALA A 102 29.24 -13.40 -9.35
C ALA A 102 30.43 -13.43 -8.37
N ALA A 103 31.00 -12.26 -8.03
CA ALA A 103 32.10 -12.13 -7.08
C ALA A 103 31.68 -12.48 -5.64
N GLY A 104 30.46 -12.11 -5.23
CA GLY A 104 29.90 -12.43 -3.91
C GLY A 104 29.60 -13.91 -3.67
N LYS A 105 29.62 -14.75 -4.72
CA LYS A 105 29.49 -16.21 -4.62
C LYS A 105 30.81 -16.95 -4.33
N SER A 106 31.94 -16.23 -4.32
CA SER A 106 33.26 -16.83 -4.12
C SER A 106 33.74 -16.87 -2.66
N ALA A 107 32.84 -16.72 -1.68
CA ALA A 107 33.14 -16.82 -0.25
C ALA A 107 32.37 -17.98 0.42
#